data_AF-A0A2V4BIP3-F1
#
_entry.id   AF-A0A2V4BIP3-F1
#
_cell.length_a   1.000
_cell.length_b   1.000
_cell.length_c   1.000
_cell.angle_alpha   90.00
_cell.angle_beta   90.00
_cell.angle_gamma   90.00
#
_symmetry.space_group_name_H-M   'P 1'
#
loop_
_entity.id
_entity.type
_entity.pdbx_description
1 polymer ?
#
loop_
_entity_poly.entity_id
_entity_poly.type
_entity_poly.pdbx_seq_one_letter_code
_entity_poly.pdbx_strand_id
1 'polypeptide(L)' 'MAEFVVYILYSEKFKKNYTGFTSNLIERFKSHNV' A
#
# COMPACT_ATOMS: atom_id res chain seq x y z
N MET A 1 -3.20 0.32 -21.36
CA MET A 1 -3.76 -0.38 -20.18
C MET A 1 -3.12 0.26 -18.95
N ALA A 2 -3.90 0.50 -17.89
CA ALA A 2 -3.31 0.91 -16.62
C ALA A 2 -2.67 -0.32 -15.95
N GLU A 3 -1.44 -0.18 -15.47
CA GLU A 3 -0.77 -1.22 -14.68
C GLU A 3 -1.39 -1.22 -13.27
N PHE A 4 -1.69 -2.41 -12.75
CA PHE A 4 -2.15 -2.60 -11.38
C PHE A 4 -1.20 -3.54 -10.67
N VAL A 5 -0.84 -3.19 -9.44
CA VAL A 5 0.05 -3.99 -8.60
C VAL A 5 -0.68 -4.40 -7.33
N VAL A 6 -0.42 -5.62 -6.88
CA VAL A 6 -0.78 -6.11 -5.54
C VAL A 6 0.43 -5.90 -4.63
N TYR A 7 0.20 -5.36 -3.44
CA TYR A 7 1.27 -5.04 -2.49
C TYR A 7 0.92 -5.52 -1.08
N ILE A 8 1.96 -5.68 -0.26
CA ILE A 8 1.86 -5.95 1.18
C ILE A 8 2.69 -4.86 1.89
N LEU A 9 2.05 -4.05 2.72
CA LEU A 9 2.71 -3.07 3.58
C LEU A 9 2.84 -3.62 5.01
N TYR A 10 3.99 -3.41 5.64
CA TYR A 10 4.17 -3.69 7.06
C TYR A 10 4.06 -2.39 7.86
N SER A 11 3.27 -2.40 8.94
CA SER A 11 3.22 -1.32 9.92
C SER A 11 4.05 -1.68 11.14
N GLU A 12 5.12 -0.93 11.39
CA GLU A 12 5.92 -1.11 12.60
C GLU A 12 5.16 -0.72 13.87
N LYS A 13 4.31 0.33 13.79
CA LYS A 13 3.49 0.83 14.91
C LYS A 13 2.47 -0.21 15.38
N PHE A 14 1.79 -0.86 14.43
CA PHE A 14 0.73 -1.83 14.74
C PHE A 14 1.21 -3.29 14.68
N LYS A 15 2.47 -3.53 14.29
CA LYS A 15 3.09 -4.86 14.07
C LYS A 15 2.21 -5.75 13.19
N LYS A 16 1.63 -5.19 12.13
CA LYS A 16 0.66 -5.85 11.24
C LYS A 16 0.99 -5.64 9.78
N ASN A 17 0.60 -6.61 8.96
CA ASN A 17 0.64 -6.53 7.50
C ASN A 17 -0.72 -6.04 6.95
N TYR A 18 -0.69 -5.25 5.88
CA TYR A 18 -1.84 -4.82 5.11
C TYR A 18 -1.64 -5.18 3.64
N THR A 19 -2.58 -5.95 3.08
CA THR A 19 -2.57 -6.32 1.66
C THR A 19 -3.55 -5.42 0.91
N GLY A 20 -3.13 -4.91 -0.24
CA GLY A 20 -4.00 -4.11 -1.11
C GLY A 20 -3.56 -4.17 -2.56
N PHE A 21 -4.29 -3.44 -3.40
CA PHE A 21 -3.94 -3.25 -4.80
C PHE A 21 -4.11 -1.78 -5.20
N THR A 22 -3.38 -1.34 -6.21
CA THR A 22 -3.48 0.04 -6.74
C THR A 22 -2.82 0.13 -8.12
N SER A 23 -3.18 1.16 -8.88
CA SER A 23 -2.43 1.60 -10.06
C SER A 23 -1.36 2.66 -9.76
N ASN A 24 -1.29 3.16 -8.52
CA ASN A 24 -0.28 4.13 -8.07
C ASN A 24 0.22 3.81 -6.65
N LEU A 25 1.33 3.06 -6.56
CA LEU A 25 1.89 2.60 -5.29
C LEU A 25 2.35 3.74 -4.38
N ILE A 26 2.90 4.82 -4.97
CA ILE A 26 3.44 5.95 -4.20
C ILE A 26 2.33 6.77 -3.55
N GLU A 27 1.27 7.11 -4.30
CA GLU A 27 0.12 7.81 -3.72
C GLU A 27 -0.57 6.96 -2.66
N ARG A 28 -0.71 5.65 -2.92
CA ARG A 28 -1.30 4.74 -1.94
C ARG A 28 -0.48 4.65 -0.66
N PHE A 29 0.84 4.60 -0.75
CA PHE A 29 1.73 4.62 0.40
C PHE A 29 1.58 5.90 1.25
N LYS A 30 1.46 7.08 0.61
CA LYS A 30 1.20 8.34 1.33
C LYS A 30 -0.14 8.32 2.05
N SER A 31 -1.21 7.81 1.40
CA SER A 31 -2.56 7.75 2.00
C SER A 31 -2.65 6.89 3.27
N HIS A 32 -1.78 5.88 3.41
CA HIS A 32 -1.71 5.02 4.60
C HIS A 32 -0.94 5.64 5.77
N ASN A 33 -0.21 6.73 5.52
CA ASN A 33 0.62 7.42 6.51
C ASN A 33 0.09 8.85 6.82
N VAL A 34 -1.17 9.12 6.49
CA VAL A 34 -1.92 10.28 7.01
C VAL A 34 -2.46 9.93 8.39
#